data_AF-A0A379S6Z7-F1
#
_entry.id   AF-A0A379S6Z7-F1
#
_cell.length_a   1.000
_cell.length_b   1.000
_cell.length_c   1.000
_cell.angle_alpha   90.00
_cell.angle_beta   90.00
_cell.angle_gamma   90.00
#
_symmetry.space_group_name_H-M   'P 1'
#
loop_
_entity.id
_entity.type
_entity.pdbx_description
1 polymer ?
#
loop_
_entity_poly.entity_id
_entity_poly.type
_entity_poly.pdbx_seq_one_letter_code
_entity_poly.pdbx_strand_id
1 'polypeptide(L)'
;MNNLPVARSPWRILILVLGFTFLYAPMLMLVIYSFNSSKLVTVWAGWSTRWYGELLRDTAMMSAVGLSLTIAACAATMAVILGTIAALVMVRFGRFRGSNGFAFMITAPLVMPDVITGLSLLLLFVALGHAIGWPSDRGMLTIWLAHVTFCTAYVAVVIASRLRELDSSIEEAAMDLGAVPLKVFLSLLYR
;
A
#
# COMPACT_ATOMS: atom_id res chain seq x y z
N MET A 1 -22.66 22.95 11.36
CA MET A 1 -21.23 22.92 11.02
C MET A 1 -20.99 23.57 9.65
N ASN A 2 -21.55 24.77 9.44
CA ASN A 2 -21.40 25.53 8.20
C ASN A 2 -20.73 26.86 8.54
N ASN A 3 -19.85 27.30 7.64
CA ASN A 3 -19.08 28.56 7.63
C ASN A 3 -17.60 28.40 8.02
N LEU A 4 -16.88 27.53 7.32
CA LEU A 4 -15.45 27.79 7.11
C LEU A 4 -15.36 29.11 6.31
N PRO A 5 -14.60 30.12 6.75
CA PRO A 5 -14.36 31.31 5.95
C PRO A 5 -13.57 30.87 4.72
N VAL A 6 -14.27 30.69 3.60
CA VAL A 6 -13.65 30.48 2.30
C VAL A 6 -13.05 31.82 1.90
N ALA A 7 -11.88 32.12 2.46
CA ALA A 7 -11.05 33.22 2.01
C ALA A 7 -10.65 32.89 0.56
N ARG A 8 -11.47 33.37 -0.39
CA ARG A 8 -11.21 33.32 -1.84
C ARG A 8 -10.08 34.28 -2.17
N SER A 9 -8.89 34.01 -1.63
CA SER A 9 -7.69 34.75 -1.97
C SER A 9 -7.16 34.20 -3.29
N PRO A 10 -7.00 35.04 -4.33
CA PRO A 10 -6.46 34.60 -5.62
C PRO A 10 -5.05 34.00 -5.47
N TRP A 11 -4.31 34.39 -4.44
CA TRP A 11 -3.00 33.82 -4.10
C TRP A 11 -3.05 32.34 -3.72
N ARG A 12 -4.09 31.91 -2.99
CA ARG A 12 -4.25 30.49 -2.63
C ARG A 12 -4.51 29.64 -3.88
N ILE A 13 -5.35 30.14 -4.78
CA ILE A 13 -5.65 29.47 -6.05
C ILE A 13 -4.38 29.41 -6.90
N LEU A 14 -3.63 30.51 -7.01
CA LEU A 14 -2.37 30.56 -7.76
C LEU A 14 -1.35 29.53 -7.23
N ILE A 15 -1.16 29.45 -5.91
CA ILE A 15 -0.24 28.49 -5.29
C ILE A 15 -0.69 27.05 -5.54
N LEU A 16 -2.00 26.76 -5.41
CA LEU A 16 -2.55 25.43 -5.70
C LEU A 16 -2.36 25.05 -7.16
N VAL A 17 -2.68 25.94 -8.10
CA VAL A 17 -2.52 25.70 -9.54
C VAL A 17 -1.05 25.47 -9.86
N LEU A 18 -0.14 26.32 -9.39
CA LEU A 18 1.29 26.17 -9.65
C LEU A 18 1.84 24.87 -9.05
N GLY A 19 1.45 24.54 -7.81
CA GLY A 19 1.84 23.30 -7.14
C GLY A 19 1.35 22.05 -7.87
N PHE A 20 0.07 22.02 -8.26
CA PHE A 20 -0.48 20.90 -9.04
C PHE A 20 0.13 20.82 -10.42
N THR A 21 0.30 21.94 -11.14
CA THR A 21 0.96 21.92 -12.45
C THR A 21 2.39 21.41 -12.34
N PHE A 22 3.15 21.83 -11.33
CA PHE A 22 4.51 21.33 -11.11
C PHE A 22 4.54 19.80 -10.84
N LEU A 23 3.60 19.29 -10.02
CA LEU A 23 3.51 17.85 -9.71
C LEU A 23 3.06 17.01 -10.90
N TYR A 24 2.08 17.49 -11.67
CA TYR A 24 1.47 16.75 -12.78
C TYR A 24 2.20 16.96 -14.12
N ALA A 25 2.98 18.04 -14.29
CA ALA A 25 3.69 18.31 -15.54
C ALA A 25 4.62 17.18 -16.00
N PRO A 26 5.43 16.53 -15.13
CA PRO A 26 6.25 15.38 -15.54
C PRO A 26 5.41 14.19 -16.01
N MET A 27 4.27 13.93 -15.36
CA MET A 27 3.36 12.86 -15.77
C MET A 27 2.71 13.17 -17.11
N LEU A 28 2.30 14.41 -17.35
CA LEU A 28 1.77 14.85 -18.64
C LEU A 28 2.81 14.75 -19.75
N MET A 29 4.06 15.15 -19.48
CA MET A 29 5.17 14.97 -20.41
C MET A 29 5.37 13.49 -20.76
N LEU A 30 5.36 12.60 -19.76
CA LEU A 30 5.48 11.15 -19.99
C LEU A 30 4.35 10.62 -20.89
N VAL A 31 3.12 11.07 -20.69
CA VAL A 31 1.99 10.71 -21.56
C VAL A 31 2.20 11.22 -22.99
N ILE A 32 2.62 12.48 -23.16
CA ILE A 32 2.91 13.06 -24.49
C ILE A 32 4.01 12.28 -25.20
N TYR A 33 5.11 11.97 -24.50
CA TYR A 33 6.21 11.18 -25.05
C TYR A 33 5.84 9.73 -25.34
N SER A 34 4.84 9.16 -24.67
CA SER A 34 4.32 7.83 -24.99
C SER A 34 3.73 7.75 -26.41
N PHE A 35 3.38 8.89 -27.02
CA PHE A 35 2.95 8.97 -28.41
C PHE A 35 4.09 9.30 -29.38
N ASN A 36 5.35 9.37 -28.95
CA ASN A 36 6.47 9.63 -29.85
C ASN A 36 6.79 8.34 -30.65
N SER A 37 6.86 8.47 -31.97
CA SER A 37 7.24 7.37 -32.88
C SER A 37 8.71 6.94 -32.76
N SER A 38 9.58 7.81 -32.21
CA SER A 38 11.00 7.55 -32.01
C SER A 38 11.29 6.67 -30.80
N LYS A 39 12.34 5.84 -30.90
CA LYS A 39 12.91 5.10 -29.76
C LYS A 39 13.69 6.01 -28.79
N LEU A 40 14.18 7.15 -29.27
CA LEU A 40 14.83 8.15 -28.42
C LEU A 40 13.80 9.20 -28.02
N VAL A 41 13.56 9.33 -26.71
CA VAL A 41 12.70 10.37 -26.11
C VAL A 41 13.15 11.78 -26.52
N THR A 42 14.43 11.96 -26.80
CA THR A 42 15.05 13.24 -27.19
C THR A 42 14.80 13.66 -28.63
N VAL A 43 14.34 12.75 -29.51
CA VAL A 43 14.09 13.05 -30.93
C VAL A 43 12.61 12.90 -31.21
N TRP A 44 11.92 14.01 -31.49
CA TRP A 44 10.50 13.99 -31.84
C TRP A 44 10.34 13.60 -33.32
N ALA A 45 9.93 12.36 -33.58
CA ALA A 45 9.76 11.85 -34.95
C ALA A 45 8.30 11.84 -35.44
N GLY A 46 7.35 12.26 -34.59
CA GLY A 46 5.92 12.36 -34.90
C GLY A 46 5.01 11.61 -33.92
N TRP A 47 3.70 11.80 -34.06
CA TRP A 47 2.68 11.14 -33.24
C TRP A 47 2.45 9.69 -33.72
N SER A 48 2.45 8.73 -32.79
CA SER A 48 2.24 7.31 -33.07
C SER A 48 1.72 6.57 -31.84
N THR A 49 0.79 5.64 -32.05
CA THR A 49 0.30 4.71 -31.02
C THR A 49 1.00 3.35 -31.08
N ARG A 50 2.09 3.23 -31.85
CA ARG A 50 2.80 1.97 -32.11
C ARG A 50 3.18 1.23 -30.83
N TRP A 51 3.66 1.94 -29.81
CA TRP A 51 4.12 1.34 -28.55
C TRP A 51 3.01 0.61 -27.79
N TYR A 52 1.77 1.09 -27.87
CA TYR A 52 0.62 0.40 -27.28
C TYR A 52 0.33 -0.93 -27.99
N GLY A 53 0.44 -0.96 -29.33
CA GLY A 53 0.30 -2.19 -30.10
C GLY A 53 1.45 -3.18 -29.90
N GLU A 54 2.68 -2.68 -29.77
CA GLU A 54 3.87 -3.50 -29.47
C GLU A 54 3.77 -4.13 -28.06
N LEU A 55 3.33 -3.35 -27.08
CA LEU A 55 3.12 -3.81 -25.71
C LEU A 55 2.14 -4.99 -25.62
N LEU A 56 1.05 -4.95 -26.40
CA LEU A 56 0.07 -6.03 -26.44
C LEU A 56 0.57 -7.29 -27.17
N ARG A 57 1.58 -7.15 -28.04
CA ARG A 57 2.20 -8.28 -28.74
C ARG A 57 3.33 -8.92 -27.93
N ASP A 58 3.90 -8.19 -26.98
CA ASP A 58 4.93 -8.69 -26.09
C ASP A 58 4.31 -9.57 -24.99
N THR A 59 4.39 -10.89 -25.20
CA THR A 59 3.89 -11.90 -24.27
C THR A 59 4.65 -11.91 -22.94
N ALA A 60 5.91 -11.49 -22.92
CA ALA A 60 6.70 -11.39 -21.68
C ALA A 60 6.22 -10.21 -20.83
N MET A 61 5.99 -9.04 -21.44
CA MET A 61 5.37 -7.90 -20.75
C MET A 61 3.96 -8.24 -20.25
N MET A 62 3.10 -8.84 -21.09
CA MET A 62 1.74 -9.18 -20.68
C MET A 62 1.68 -10.23 -19.56
N SER A 63 2.54 -11.25 -19.62
CA SER A 63 2.64 -12.23 -18.53
C SER A 63 3.16 -11.59 -17.23
N ALA A 64 4.14 -10.68 -17.31
CA ALA A 64 4.64 -9.94 -16.15
C ALA A 64 3.56 -9.04 -15.52
N VAL A 65 2.72 -8.38 -16.33
CA VAL A 65 1.57 -7.59 -15.85
C VAL A 65 0.56 -8.49 -15.12
N GLY A 66 0.20 -9.63 -15.71
CA GLY A 66 -0.72 -10.58 -15.09
C GLY A 66 -0.20 -11.13 -13.76
N LEU A 67 1.09 -11.49 -13.71
CA LEU A 67 1.76 -11.93 -12.48
C LEU A 67 1.73 -10.83 -11.41
N SER A 68 2.07 -9.60 -11.80
CA SER A 68 2.10 -8.44 -10.88
C SER A 68 0.72 -8.15 -10.30
N LEU A 69 -0.33 -8.14 -11.13
CA LEU A 69 -1.71 -7.95 -10.69
C LEU A 69 -2.15 -9.06 -9.72
N THR A 70 -1.80 -10.31 -10.02
CA THR A 70 -2.14 -11.46 -9.17
C THR A 70 -1.45 -11.34 -7.80
N ILE A 71 -0.15 -11.05 -7.79
CA ILE A 71 0.62 -10.86 -6.56
C ILE A 71 0.05 -9.68 -5.77
N ALA A 72 -0.24 -8.55 -6.43
CA ALA A 72 -0.78 -7.36 -5.78
C ALA A 72 -2.15 -7.63 -5.13
N ALA A 73 -3.07 -8.29 -5.82
CA ALA A 73 -4.39 -8.63 -5.29
C ALA A 73 -4.29 -9.59 -4.09
N CYS A 74 -3.50 -10.65 -4.22
CA CYS A 74 -3.30 -11.61 -3.14
C CYS A 74 -2.57 -10.99 -1.93
N ALA A 75 -1.55 -10.15 -2.18
CA ALA A 75 -0.80 -9.49 -1.13
C ALA A 75 -1.65 -8.45 -0.39
N ALA A 76 -2.41 -7.63 -1.13
CA ALA A 76 -3.32 -6.65 -0.53
C ALA A 76 -4.38 -7.34 0.34
N THR A 77 -5.00 -8.42 -0.15
CA THR A 77 -6.02 -9.16 0.60
C THR A 77 -5.44 -9.73 1.91
N MET A 78 -4.30 -10.41 1.84
CA MET A 78 -3.67 -11.00 3.02
C MET A 78 -3.16 -9.92 3.99
N ALA A 79 -2.58 -8.83 3.48
CA ALA A 79 -2.13 -7.71 4.30
C ALA A 79 -3.28 -7.00 5.02
N VAL A 80 -4.44 -6.87 4.38
CA VAL A 80 -5.66 -6.35 5.03
C VAL A 80 -6.08 -7.23 6.18
N ILE A 81 -6.14 -8.55 5.99
CA ILE A 81 -6.53 -9.50 7.03
C ILE A 81 -5.55 -9.44 8.21
N LEU A 82 -4.25 -9.62 7.95
CA LEU A 82 -3.21 -9.63 8.98
C LEU A 82 -3.08 -8.26 9.67
N GLY A 83 -3.12 -7.18 8.90
CA GLY A 83 -3.01 -5.81 9.39
C GLY A 83 -4.20 -5.42 10.26
N THR A 84 -5.42 -5.86 9.92
CA THR A 84 -6.60 -5.63 10.75
C THR A 84 -6.48 -6.33 12.10
N ILE A 85 -6.04 -7.59 12.11
CA ILE A 85 -5.80 -8.35 13.36
C ILE A 85 -4.73 -7.65 14.20
N ALA A 86 -3.62 -7.26 13.58
CA ALA A 86 -2.53 -6.55 14.25
C ALA A 86 -2.99 -5.21 14.85
N ALA A 87 -3.75 -4.41 14.08
CA ALA A 87 -4.31 -3.13 14.52
C ALA A 87 -5.28 -3.30 15.70
N LEU A 88 -6.15 -4.30 15.64
CA LEU A 88 -7.06 -4.66 16.72
C LEU A 88 -6.31 -4.97 18.03
N VAL A 89 -5.27 -5.81 17.94
CA VAL A 89 -4.43 -6.15 19.09
C VAL A 89 -3.75 -4.90 19.65
N MET A 90 -3.24 -4.02 18.79
CA MET A 90 -2.56 -2.79 19.20
C MET A 90 -3.47 -1.73 19.83
N VAL A 91 -4.74 -1.64 19.40
CA VAL A 91 -5.66 -0.59 19.86
C VAL A 91 -6.58 -1.06 20.98
N ARG A 92 -7.17 -2.27 20.86
CA ARG A 92 -8.24 -2.73 21.76
C ARG A 92 -7.74 -3.66 22.86
N PHE A 93 -6.75 -4.53 22.60
CA PHE A 93 -6.25 -5.48 23.61
C PHE A 93 -5.26 -4.88 24.63
N GLY A 94 -4.84 -3.62 24.46
CA GLY A 94 -4.11 -2.86 25.48
C GLY A 94 -2.67 -3.32 25.77
N ARG A 95 -2.17 -2.98 26.97
CA ARG A 95 -0.77 -3.20 27.41
C ARG A 95 -0.55 -4.64 27.91
N PHE A 96 -0.37 -5.59 27.00
CA PHE A 96 0.15 -6.92 27.36
C PHE A 96 1.68 -6.88 27.59
N ARG A 97 2.23 -7.90 28.27
CA ARG A 97 3.69 -8.05 28.48
C ARG A 97 4.36 -8.19 27.10
N GLY A 98 5.07 -7.14 26.66
CA GLY A 98 5.69 -7.08 25.33
C GLY A 98 4.95 -6.23 24.28
N SER A 99 3.84 -5.57 24.65
CA SER A 99 3.07 -4.69 23.76
C SER A 99 3.90 -3.63 23.02
N ASN A 100 4.85 -2.98 23.71
CA ASN A 100 5.77 -2.04 23.07
C ASN A 100 6.68 -2.72 22.02
N GLY A 101 7.18 -3.92 22.31
CA GLY A 101 8.01 -4.68 21.38
C GLY A 101 7.24 -5.14 20.14
N PHE A 102 6.00 -5.58 20.32
CA PHE A 102 5.10 -5.94 19.23
C PHE A 102 4.75 -4.73 18.34
N ALA A 103 4.41 -3.59 18.95
CA ALA A 103 4.17 -2.34 18.24
C ALA A 103 5.40 -1.89 17.45
N PHE A 104 6.59 -1.98 18.05
CA PHE A 104 7.85 -1.68 17.37
C PHE A 104 8.09 -2.63 16.20
N MET A 105 7.89 -3.95 16.37
CA MET A 105 8.11 -4.92 15.31
C MET A 105 7.19 -4.70 14.10
N ILE A 106 5.93 -4.32 14.33
CA ILE A 106 4.97 -3.99 13.25
C ILE A 106 5.36 -2.69 12.54
N THR A 107 5.83 -1.68 13.28
CA THR A 107 6.13 -0.35 12.72
C THR A 107 7.56 -0.20 12.22
N ALA A 108 8.47 -1.09 12.61
CA ALA A 108 9.88 -1.04 12.21
C ALA A 108 10.08 -1.00 10.69
N PRO A 109 9.36 -1.78 9.86
CA PRO A 109 9.51 -1.72 8.40
C PRO A 109 9.15 -0.36 7.79
N LEU A 110 8.35 0.47 8.47
CA LEU A 110 7.90 1.78 7.96
C LEU A 110 8.98 2.86 8.06
N VAL A 111 9.95 2.68 8.95
CA VAL A 111 11.05 3.64 9.16
C VAL A 111 12.31 3.20 8.42
N MET A 112 12.40 1.92 8.06
CA MET A 112 13.53 1.39 7.32
C MET A 112 13.46 1.77 5.83
N PRO A 113 14.59 2.02 5.16
CA PRO A 113 14.60 2.24 3.72
C PRO A 113 14.14 0.99 2.94
N ASP A 114 13.24 1.18 1.97
CA ASP A 114 12.64 0.09 1.17
C ASP A 114 13.67 -0.82 0.48
N VAL A 115 14.79 -0.24 0.04
CA VAL A 115 15.86 -1.00 -0.61
C VAL A 115 16.54 -1.94 0.38
N ILE A 116 16.76 -1.50 1.62
CA ILE A 116 17.44 -2.29 2.65
C ILE A 116 16.54 -3.44 3.08
N THR A 117 15.27 -3.16 3.32
CA THR A 117 14.30 -4.18 3.73
C THR A 117 14.10 -5.21 2.63
N GLY A 118 13.97 -4.79 1.37
CA GLY A 118 13.87 -5.68 0.21
C GLY A 118 15.09 -6.59 0.06
N LEU A 119 16.30 -6.04 0.17
CA LEU A 119 17.54 -6.83 0.13
C LEU A 119 17.62 -7.80 1.33
N SER A 120 17.22 -7.37 2.51
CA SER A 120 17.26 -8.19 3.73
C SER A 120 16.34 -9.41 3.62
N LEU A 121 15.13 -9.25 3.07
CA LEU A 121 14.20 -10.35 2.80
C LEU A 121 14.74 -11.30 1.72
N LEU A 122 15.38 -10.77 0.67
CA LEU A 122 16.03 -11.60 -0.34
C LEU A 122 17.13 -12.47 0.30
N LEU A 123 18.00 -11.86 1.10
CA LEU A 123 19.07 -12.57 1.82
C LEU A 123 18.51 -13.58 2.83
N LEU A 124 17.40 -13.25 3.50
CA LEU A 124 16.69 -14.18 4.36
C LEU A 124 16.24 -15.42 3.59
N PHE A 125 15.58 -15.26 2.44
CA PHE A 125 15.15 -16.40 1.63
C PHE A 125 16.32 -17.23 1.10
N VAL A 126 17.45 -16.60 0.76
CA VAL A 126 18.68 -17.30 0.38
C VAL A 126 19.22 -18.14 1.54
N ALA A 127 19.35 -17.55 2.72
CA ALA A 127 19.82 -18.24 3.92
C ALA A 127 18.88 -19.39 4.30
N LEU A 128 17.57 -19.19 4.20
CA LEU A 128 16.56 -20.20 4.47
C LEU A 128 16.62 -21.37 3.48
N GLY A 129 16.85 -21.07 2.19
CA GLY A 129 17.09 -22.09 1.17
C GLY A 129 18.32 -22.95 1.47
N HIS A 130 19.40 -22.35 1.99
CA HIS A 130 20.58 -23.11 2.40
C HIS A 130 20.38 -23.90 3.70
N ALA A 131 19.62 -23.38 4.66
CA ALA A 131 19.46 -23.99 5.98
C ALA A 131 18.37 -25.07 6.03
N ILE A 132 17.23 -24.83 5.38
CA ILE A 132 16.01 -25.64 5.48
C ILE A 132 15.64 -26.25 4.12
N GLY A 133 16.31 -25.86 3.02
CA GLY A 133 15.96 -26.29 1.67
C GLY A 133 14.72 -25.60 1.10
N TRP A 134 14.17 -24.59 1.80
CA TRP A 134 13.01 -23.82 1.39
C TRP A 134 13.30 -22.33 1.51
N PRO A 135 13.02 -21.51 0.47
CA PRO A 135 12.36 -21.85 -0.80
C PRO A 135 13.31 -22.54 -1.80
N SER A 136 12.81 -23.52 -2.56
CA SER A 136 13.59 -24.18 -3.62
C SER A 136 13.94 -23.23 -4.76
N ASP A 137 13.00 -22.33 -5.10
CA ASP A 137 13.16 -21.29 -6.11
C ASP A 137 12.70 -19.93 -5.59
N ARG A 138 13.41 -18.88 -6.01
CA ARG A 138 13.03 -17.48 -5.76
C ARG A 138 12.03 -17.06 -6.83
N GLY A 139 10.76 -17.33 -6.57
CA GLY A 139 9.67 -17.08 -7.51
C GLY A 139 8.54 -16.21 -6.93
N MET A 140 7.33 -16.40 -7.47
CA MET A 140 6.13 -15.67 -7.07
C MET A 140 5.88 -15.69 -5.55
N LEU A 141 6.13 -16.83 -4.89
CA LEU A 141 5.84 -17.01 -3.47
C LEU A 141 6.71 -16.10 -2.59
N THR A 142 8.02 -16.04 -2.85
CA THR A 142 8.94 -15.17 -2.09
C THR A 142 8.61 -13.70 -2.29
N ILE A 143 8.19 -13.32 -3.51
CA ILE A 143 7.74 -11.95 -3.80
C ILE A 143 6.44 -11.65 -3.04
N TRP A 144 5.48 -12.58 -3.05
CA TRP A 144 4.21 -12.43 -2.34
C TRP A 144 4.41 -12.30 -0.83
N LEU A 145 5.23 -13.16 -0.21
CA LEU A 145 5.53 -13.07 1.23
C LEU A 145 6.22 -11.75 1.61
N ALA A 146 7.17 -11.29 0.80
CA ALA A 146 7.81 -10.00 1.01
C ALA A 146 6.76 -8.87 0.97
N HIS A 147 5.93 -8.81 -0.08
CA HIS A 147 4.88 -7.80 -0.20
C HIS A 147 3.85 -7.86 0.93
N VAL A 148 3.41 -9.05 1.33
CA VAL A 148 2.50 -9.21 2.47
C VAL A 148 3.13 -8.64 3.74
N THR A 149 4.40 -8.94 4.00
CA THR A 149 5.12 -8.44 5.19
C THR A 149 5.18 -6.92 5.21
N PHE A 150 5.54 -6.30 4.08
CA PHE A 150 5.56 -4.83 3.94
C PHE A 150 4.19 -4.19 4.09
N CYS A 151 3.23 -4.65 3.30
CA CYS A 151 1.90 -4.08 3.26
C CYS A 151 1.17 -4.23 4.60
N THR A 152 1.42 -5.33 5.34
CA THR A 152 0.80 -5.55 6.67
C THR A 152 1.17 -4.44 7.65
N ALA A 153 2.42 -3.96 7.64
CA ALA A 153 2.86 -2.86 8.51
C ALA A 153 2.10 -1.56 8.20
N TYR A 154 2.00 -1.20 6.92
CA TYR A 154 1.27 0.00 6.48
C TYR A 154 -0.22 -0.08 6.82
N VAL A 155 -0.86 -1.19 6.47
CA VAL A 155 -2.28 -1.44 6.76
C VAL A 155 -2.55 -1.38 8.26
N ALA A 156 -1.72 -2.05 9.07
CA ALA A 156 -1.91 -2.08 10.52
C ALA A 156 -1.89 -0.66 11.13
N VAL A 157 -0.98 0.21 10.68
CA VAL A 157 -0.91 1.59 11.17
C VAL A 157 -2.11 2.42 10.72
N VAL A 158 -2.52 2.29 9.45
CA VAL A 158 -3.68 3.03 8.91
C VAL A 158 -4.97 2.59 9.59
N ILE A 159 -5.19 1.29 9.79
CA ILE A 159 -6.38 0.79 10.49
C ILE A 159 -6.33 1.18 11.96
N ALA A 160 -5.16 1.07 12.62
CA ALA A 160 -5.02 1.44 14.02
C ALA A 160 -5.30 2.94 14.26
N SER A 161 -4.90 3.83 13.34
CA SER A 161 -5.23 5.26 13.46
C SER A 161 -6.73 5.50 13.37
N ARG A 162 -7.42 4.83 12.45
CA ARG A 162 -8.89 4.91 12.32
C ARG A 162 -9.63 4.34 13.52
N LEU A 163 -9.21 3.19 14.05
CA LEU A 163 -9.82 2.60 15.25
C LEU A 163 -9.67 3.49 16.49
N ARG A 164 -8.57 4.25 16.59
CA ARG A 164 -8.35 5.21 17.69
C ARG A 164 -9.23 6.46 17.58
N GLU A 165 -9.62 6.86 16.37
CA GLU A 165 -10.56 7.95 16.13
C GLU A 165 -12.00 7.56 16.49
N LEU A 166 -12.31 6.26 16.55
CA LEU A 166 -13.64 5.74 16.90
C LEU A 166 -13.87 5.74 18.41
N ASP A 167 -14.94 6.40 18.85
CA ASP A 167 -15.34 6.48 20.25
C ASP A 167 -15.72 5.08 20.79
N SER A 168 -15.04 4.66 21.86
CA SER A 168 -15.26 3.35 22.49
C SER A 168 -16.66 3.21 23.10
N SER A 169 -17.32 4.33 23.44
CA SER A 169 -18.67 4.32 24.00
C SER A 169 -19.72 3.71 23.05
N ILE A 170 -19.50 3.81 21.74
CA ILE A 170 -20.37 3.20 20.72
C ILE A 170 -20.22 1.67 20.73
N GLU A 171 -18.99 1.17 20.95
CA GLU A 171 -18.73 -0.27 21.07
C GLU A 171 -19.32 -0.84 22.36
N GLU A 172 -19.16 -0.12 23.48
CA GLU A 172 -19.73 -0.49 24.78
C GLU A 172 -21.26 -0.54 24.74
N ALA A 173 -21.92 0.48 24.17
CA ALA A 173 -23.38 0.50 24.01
C ALA A 173 -23.90 -0.64 23.12
N ALA A 174 -23.15 -1.02 22.08
CA ALA A 174 -23.52 -2.16 21.22
C ALA A 174 -23.36 -3.50 21.97
N MET A 175 -22.33 -3.64 22.80
CA MET A 175 -22.16 -4.81 23.67
C MET A 175 -23.25 -4.89 24.74
N ASP A 176 -23.67 -3.75 25.32
CA ASP A 176 -24.78 -3.68 26.27
C ASP A 176 -26.13 -4.12 25.65
N LEU A 177 -26.32 -3.86 24.36
CA LEU A 177 -27.47 -4.35 23.59
C LEU A 177 -27.35 -5.84 23.16
N GLY A 178 -26.33 -6.55 23.61
CA GLY A 178 -26.15 -7.98 23.40
C GLY A 178 -25.37 -8.36 22.13
N ALA A 179 -24.69 -7.42 21.48
CA ALA A 179 -23.88 -7.72 20.30
C ALA A 179 -22.51 -8.33 20.68
N VAL A 180 -22.14 -9.42 20.00
CA VAL A 180 -20.83 -10.05 20.20
C VAL A 180 -19.68 -9.14 19.71
N PRO A 181 -18.52 -9.09 20.38
CA PRO A 181 -17.45 -8.12 20.10
C PRO A 181 -16.98 -8.11 18.62
N LEU A 182 -16.92 -9.29 18.00
CA LEU A 182 -16.52 -9.45 16.60
C LEU A 182 -17.57 -8.91 15.61
N LYS A 183 -18.86 -8.99 15.97
CA LYS A 183 -19.97 -8.47 15.17
C LYS A 183 -20.07 -6.95 15.28
N VAL A 184 -19.86 -6.40 16.48
CA VAL A 184 -19.77 -4.95 16.72
C VAL A 184 -18.63 -4.34 15.90
N PHE A 185 -17.45 -4.97 15.95
CA PHE A 185 -16.30 -4.54 15.16
C PHE A 185 -16.57 -4.55 13.65
N LEU A 186 -17.07 -5.67 13.11
CA LEU A 186 -17.36 -5.77 11.68
C LEU A 186 -18.46 -4.80 11.23
N SER A 187 -19.46 -4.53 12.09
CA SER A 187 -20.54 -3.59 11.79
C SER A 187 -20.08 -2.13 11.78
N LEU A 188 -19.10 -1.78 12.62
CA LEU A 188 -18.57 -0.42 12.71
C LEU A 188 -17.50 -0.17 11.64
N LEU A 189 -16.73 -1.20 11.26
CA LEU A 189 -15.75 -1.11 10.18
C LEU A 189 -16.40 -0.92 8.79
N TYR A 190 -17.62 -1.42 8.60
CA TYR A 190 -18.34 -1.35 7.31
C TYR A 190 -19.14 -0.05 7.11
N ARG A 191 -19.10 0.90 8.05
CA ARG A 191 -19.92 2.10 8.05
C ARG A 191 -19.07 3.38 8.02
#